data_AF-A0A960XGX7-F1
#
_entry.id   AF-A0A960XGX7-F1
#
_cell.length_a   1.000
_cell.length_b   1.000
_cell.length_c   1.000
_cell.angle_alpha   90.00
_cell.angle_beta   90.00
_cell.angle_gamma   90.00
#
_symmetry.space_group_name_H-M   'P 1'
#
loop_
_entity.id
_entity.type
_entity.pdbx_description
1 polymer ?
#
loop_
_entity_poly.entity_id
_entity_poly.type
_entity_poly.pdbx_seq_one_letter_code
_entity_poly.pdbx_strand_id
1 'polypeptide(L)'
;YLNQQILRVESQQFVFFTRGDNLANLNQAMLYIRRNEHTNRVKIVHVKKPDEPEVKKLAEDIKFLDEAYPEIEIDLVYRDGVFGPKLIAELSKEWNIPANLMFIGSPEGRLAYNLAELGGVRLII
;
A
#
# COMPACT_ATOMS: atom_id res chain seq x y z
N TYR A 1 18.48 24.34 28.82
CA TYR A 1 18.37 24.52 27.36
C TYR A 1 17.74 23.27 26.78
N LEU A 2 16.41 23.27 26.74
CA LEU A 2 15.56 22.17 26.31
C LEU A 2 15.47 22.26 24.78
N ASN A 3 16.37 21.57 24.07
CA ASN A 3 16.37 21.59 22.62
C ASN A 3 15.12 20.87 22.12
N GLN A 4 14.23 21.66 21.52
CA GLN A 4 13.08 21.26 20.73
C GLN A 4 13.51 20.42 19.53
N GLN A 5 13.89 19.17 19.76
CA GLN A 5 13.78 18.13 18.75
C GLN A 5 12.33 17.66 18.83
N ILE A 6 11.43 18.44 18.22
CA ILE A 6 10.16 17.88 17.75
C ILE A 6 10.61 16.78 16.80
N LEU A 7 10.68 15.54 17.31
CA LEU A 7 10.65 14.36 16.50
C LEU A 7 9.39 14.54 15.67
N ARG A 8 9.58 14.89 14.39
CA ARG A 8 8.55 14.75 13.39
C ARG A 8 8.23 13.27 13.43
N VAL A 9 7.20 12.91 14.21
CA VAL A 9 6.63 11.57 14.14
C VAL A 9 6.11 11.51 12.73
N GLU A 10 6.93 11.00 11.80
CA GLU A 10 6.45 10.63 10.50
C GLU A 10 5.37 9.59 10.81
N SER A 11 4.12 10.03 10.77
CA SER A 11 2.97 9.17 11.06
C SER A 11 3.18 7.92 10.23
N GLN A 12 3.38 6.79 10.89
CA GLN A 12 3.67 5.53 10.22
C GLN A 12 2.64 5.34 9.11
N GLN A 13 3.04 5.05 7.88
CA GLN A 13 2.12 4.96 6.75
C GLN A 13 2.31 3.64 6.06
N PHE A 14 1.21 2.94 5.81
CA PHE A 14 1.23 1.68 5.08
C PHE A 14 1.22 1.91 3.58
N VAL A 15 1.80 0.96 2.86
CA VAL A 15 1.66 0.86 1.41
C VAL A 15 0.98 -0.46 1.09
N PHE A 16 -0.10 -0.43 0.34
CA PHE A 16 -0.77 -1.63 -0.17
C PHE A 16 -0.75 -1.63 -1.69
N PHE A 17 -0.05 -2.59 -2.28
CA PHE A 17 0.02 -2.74 -3.73
C PHE A 17 -1.16 -3.54 -4.25
N THR A 18 -1.82 -3.03 -5.28
CA THR A 18 -3.01 -3.65 -5.89
C THR A 18 -2.94 -3.65 -7.42
N ARG A 19 -3.55 -4.67 -8.04
CA ARG A 19 -3.81 -4.71 -9.48
C ARG A 19 -5.07 -3.92 -9.88
N GLY A 20 -5.79 -3.38 -8.90
CA GLY A 20 -6.93 -2.49 -9.14
C GLY A 20 -8.26 -3.21 -9.43
N ASP A 21 -8.29 -4.54 -9.44
CA ASP A 21 -9.42 -5.34 -9.91
C ASP A 21 -10.20 -6.05 -8.80
N ASN A 22 -9.79 -5.93 -7.53
CA ASN A 22 -10.38 -6.69 -6.42
C ASN A 22 -10.65 -5.85 -5.16
N LEU A 23 -11.90 -5.40 -5.00
CA LEU A 23 -12.41 -4.71 -3.80
C LEU A 23 -12.29 -5.55 -2.52
N ALA A 24 -12.43 -6.87 -2.59
CA ALA A 24 -12.33 -7.73 -1.42
C ALA A 24 -10.92 -7.68 -0.81
N ASN A 25 -9.87 -7.67 -1.65
CA ASN A 25 -8.49 -7.53 -1.20
C ASN A 25 -8.23 -6.16 -0.55
N LEU A 26 -8.77 -5.08 -1.12
CA LEU A 26 -8.67 -3.74 -0.56
C LEU A 26 -9.39 -3.67 0.80
N ASN A 27 -10.57 -4.28 0.91
CA ASN A 27 -11.31 -4.37 2.16
C ASN A 27 -10.55 -5.19 3.23
N GLN A 28 -9.89 -6.29 2.87
CA GLN A 28 -9.03 -7.02 3.81
C GLN A 28 -7.86 -6.16 4.30
N ALA A 29 -7.26 -5.35 3.42
CA ALA A 29 -6.22 -4.41 3.83
C ALA A 29 -6.74 -3.39 4.86
N MET A 30 -7.94 -2.84 4.65
CA MET A 30 -8.56 -1.93 5.62
C MET A 30 -8.82 -2.63 6.97
N LEU A 31 -9.38 -3.84 6.95
CA LEU A 31 -9.64 -4.63 8.16
C LEU A 31 -8.35 -4.97 8.92
N TYR A 32 -7.28 -5.28 8.19
CA TYR A 32 -5.97 -5.55 8.79
C TYR A 32 -5.43 -4.34 9.54
N ILE A 33 -5.40 -3.17 8.88
CA ILE A 33 -4.94 -1.90 9.47
C ILE A 33 -5.75 -1.59 10.72
N ARG A 34 -7.08 -1.61 10.60
CA ARG A 34 -8.00 -1.30 11.69
C ARG A 34 -7.82 -2.21 12.92
N ARG A 35 -7.46 -3.48 12.73
CA ARG A 35 -7.38 -4.47 13.81
C ARG A 35 -6.00 -4.58 14.45
N ASN A 36 -4.93 -4.38 13.68
CA ASN A 36 -3.59 -4.81 14.08
C ASN A 36 -2.57 -3.69 14.19
N GLU A 37 -2.88 -2.50 13.66
CA GLU A 37 -1.88 -1.47 13.47
C GLU A 37 -2.25 -0.17 14.19
N HIS A 38 -1.24 0.51 14.72
CA HIS A 38 -1.43 1.76 15.48
C HIS A 38 -1.65 2.99 14.60
N THR A 39 -1.40 2.86 13.29
CA THR A 39 -1.63 3.94 12.32
C THR A 39 -2.86 3.66 11.48
N ASN A 40 -3.48 4.74 11.05
CA ASN A 40 -4.69 4.77 10.24
C ASN A 40 -4.43 5.36 8.85
N ARG A 41 -3.19 5.44 8.38
CA ARG A 41 -2.86 6.02 7.05
C ARG A 41 -2.36 4.94 6.10
N VAL A 42 -2.96 4.86 4.91
CA VAL A 42 -2.61 3.87 3.89
C VAL A 42 -2.50 4.49 2.52
N LYS A 43 -1.42 4.15 1.83
CA LYS A 43 -1.21 4.44 0.41
C LYS A 43 -1.58 3.21 -0.40
N ILE A 44 -2.62 3.31 -1.20
CA ILE A 44 -3.01 2.25 -2.13
C ILE A 44 -2.30 2.52 -3.46
N VAL A 45 -1.39 1.63 -3.84
CA VAL A 45 -0.53 1.81 -5.00
C VAL A 45 -0.96 0.86 -6.11
N HIS A 46 -1.41 1.43 -7.22
CA HIS A 46 -1.63 0.69 -8.45
C HIS A 46 -0.42 0.87 -9.36
N VAL A 47 0.32 -0.22 -9.57
CA VAL A 47 1.44 -0.24 -10.51
C VAL A 47 0.93 -0.64 -11.87
N LYS A 48 0.89 0.31 -12.80
CA LYS A 48 0.40 0.11 -14.16
C LYS A 48 1.57 0.12 -15.15
N LYS A 49 1.39 -0.54 -16.29
CA LYS A 49 2.30 -0.30 -17.42
C LYS A 49 1.98 1.07 -18.05
N PRO A 50 2.95 1.74 -18.70
CA PRO A 50 2.73 3.06 -19.31
C PRO A 50 1.53 3.13 -20.27
N ASP A 51 1.24 2.02 -20.97
CA ASP A 51 0.17 1.93 -21.96
C ASP A 51 -1.14 1.32 -21.40
N GLU A 52 -1.20 1.06 -20.09
CA GLU A 52 -2.36 0.46 -19.45
C GLU A 52 -3.38 1.55 -19.06
N PRO A 53 -4.65 1.43 -19.47
CA PRO A 53 -5.67 2.42 -19.13
C PRO A 53 -5.90 2.46 -17.62
N GLU A 54 -6.28 3.63 -17.10
CA GLU A 54 -6.67 3.75 -15.70
C GLU A 54 -7.84 2.81 -15.39
N VAL A 55 -7.70 2.08 -14.29
CA VAL A 55 -8.76 1.20 -13.78
C VAL A 55 -9.81 2.09 -13.10
N LYS A 56 -10.76 2.62 -13.88
CA LYS A 56 -11.82 3.52 -13.37
C LYS A 56 -12.53 2.98 -12.13
N LYS A 57 -12.74 1.67 -12.09
CA LYS A 57 -13.36 0.96 -10.97
C LYS A 57 -12.56 1.10 -9.67
N LEU A 58 -11.24 1.16 -9.73
CA LEU A 58 -10.40 1.30 -8.54
C LEU A 58 -10.69 2.62 -7.80
N ALA A 59 -10.85 3.72 -8.53
CA ALA A 59 -11.17 5.01 -7.90
C ALA A 59 -12.55 4.99 -7.22
N GLU A 60 -13.54 4.33 -7.82
CA GLU A 60 -14.86 4.13 -7.23
C GLU A 60 -14.80 3.23 -5.98
N ASP A 61 -14.05 2.14 -6.06
CA ASP A 61 -13.79 1.23 -4.94
C ASP A 61 -13.09 1.96 -3.78
N ILE A 62 -12.10 2.81 -4.07
CA ILE A 62 -11.42 3.61 -3.04
C ILE A 62 -12.39 4.60 -2.40
N LYS A 63 -13.22 5.29 -3.19
CA LYS A 63 -14.21 6.22 -2.64
C LYS A 63 -15.19 5.50 -1.70
N PHE A 64 -15.66 4.32 -2.09
CA PHE A 64 -16.52 3.51 -1.24
C PHE A 64 -15.83 3.13 0.08
N LEU A 65 -14.55 2.74 0.04
CA LEU A 65 -13.79 2.39 1.24
C LEU A 65 -13.52 3.61 2.14
N ASP A 66 -13.25 4.77 1.56
CA ASP A 66 -13.06 6.02 2.29
C ASP A 66 -14.33 6.40 3.08
N GLU A 67 -15.51 6.20 2.49
CA GLU A 67 -16.81 6.38 3.17
C GLU A 67 -17.08 5.30 4.23
N ALA A 68 -16.67 4.04 3.98
CA ALA A 68 -16.90 2.92 4.88
C ALA A 68 -15.95 2.88 6.09
N TYR A 69 -14.76 3.46 5.96
CA TYR A 69 -13.70 3.50 6.97
C TYR A 69 -13.18 4.93 7.20
N PRO A 70 -14.03 5.86 7.68
CA PRO A 70 -13.68 7.27 7.81
C PRO A 70 -12.53 7.53 8.81
N GLU A 71 -12.22 6.55 9.65
CA GLU A 71 -11.07 6.60 10.54
C GLU A 71 -9.73 6.35 9.84
N ILE A 72 -9.72 5.82 8.61
CA ILE A 72 -8.53 5.48 7.83
C ILE A 72 -8.34 6.51 6.71
N GLU A 73 -7.20 7.20 6.68
CA GLU A 73 -6.82 8.09 5.59
C GLU A 73 -6.25 7.28 4.42
N ILE A 74 -6.92 7.34 3.26
CA ILE A 74 -6.54 6.59 2.07
C ILE A 74 -5.95 7.52 1.01
N ASP A 75 -4.74 7.21 0.55
CA ASP A 75 -4.05 7.90 -0.56
C ASP A 75 -3.92 6.95 -1.76
N LEU A 76 -4.63 7.25 -2.85
CA LEU A 76 -4.56 6.46 -4.09
C LEU A 76 -3.44 6.99 -4.99
N VAL A 77 -2.46 6.13 -5.27
CA VAL A 77 -1.29 6.47 -6.09
C VAL A 77 -1.17 5.53 -7.28
N TYR A 78 -1.12 6.12 -8.47
CA TYR A 78 -0.77 5.41 -9.69
C TYR A 78 0.73 5.50 -9.93
N ARG A 79 1.38 4.37 -10.25
CA ARG A 79 2.80 4.33 -10.58
C ARG A 79 3.03 3.56 -11.87
N ASP A 80 3.80 4.16 -12.77
CA ASP A 80 4.23 3.48 -13.98
C ASP A 80 5.41 2.56 -13.66
N GLY A 81 5.34 1.30 -14.09
CA GLY A 81 6.46 0.37 -13.95
C GLY A 81 6.04 -1.09 -13.91
N VAL A 82 6.93 -1.91 -13.36
CA VAL A 82 6.70 -3.34 -13.15
C VAL A 82 6.83 -3.61 -11.66
N PHE A 83 5.79 -4.20 -11.08
CA PHE A 83 5.83 -4.61 -9.69
C PHE A 83 6.93 -5.66 -9.47
N GLY A 84 7.80 -5.41 -8.49
CA GLY A 84 8.91 -6.28 -8.15
C GLY A 84 9.89 -5.63 -7.17
N PRO A 85 10.96 -6.35 -6.77
CA PRO A 85 11.90 -5.91 -5.73
C PRO A 85 12.52 -4.54 -5.99
N LYS A 86 12.84 -4.25 -7.25
CA LYS A 86 13.44 -2.97 -7.66
C LYS A 86 12.51 -1.80 -7.36
N LEU A 87 11.25 -1.89 -7.80
CA LEU A 87 10.26 -0.84 -7.57
C LEU A 87 9.97 -0.66 -6.08
N ILE A 88 9.86 -1.76 -5.32
CA ILE A 88 9.69 -1.70 -3.86
C ILE A 88 10.84 -0.94 -3.20
N ALA A 89 12.09 -1.25 -3.56
CA ALA A 89 13.26 -0.57 -3.00
C ALA A 89 13.34 0.91 -3.40
N GLU A 90 12.93 1.26 -4.61
CA GLU A 90 12.82 2.65 -5.08
C GLU A 90 11.78 3.42 -4.28
N LEU A 91 10.56 2.90 -4.17
CA LEU A 91 9.46 3.53 -3.44
C LEU A 91 9.72 3.60 -1.93
N SER A 92 10.42 2.61 -1.36
CA SER A 92 10.83 2.61 0.04
C SER A 92 11.75 3.79 0.36
N LYS A 93 12.70 4.09 -0.54
CA LYS A 93 13.58 5.26 -0.43
C LYS A 93 12.84 6.56 -0.71
N GLU A 94 12.00 6.58 -1.74
CA GLU A 94 11.25 7.78 -2.15
C GLU A 94 10.33 8.27 -1.03
N TRP A 95 9.62 7.36 -0.38
CA TRP A 95 8.63 7.71 0.64
C TRP A 95 9.17 7.62 2.06
N ASN A 96 10.44 7.21 2.24
CA ASN A 96 11.02 6.93 3.55
C ASN A 96 10.18 5.90 4.36
N ILE A 97 9.54 4.96 3.66
CA ILE A 97 8.71 3.90 4.26
C ILE A 97 9.49 2.58 4.13
N PRO A 98 9.81 1.89 5.24
CA PRO A 98 10.50 0.62 5.17
C PRO A 98 9.61 -0.46 4.51
N ALA A 99 10.23 -1.38 3.76
CA ALA A 99 9.53 -2.41 3.00
C ALA A 99 8.61 -3.32 3.85
N ASN A 100 8.89 -3.46 5.16
CA ASN A 100 8.05 -4.21 6.10
C ASN A 100 6.70 -3.54 6.43
N LEU A 101 6.52 -2.27 6.04
CA LEU A 101 5.24 -1.57 6.06
C LEU A 101 4.56 -1.54 4.68
N MET A 102 5.11 -2.31 3.73
CA MET A 102 4.51 -2.50 2.43
C MET A 102 3.87 -3.89 2.34
N PHE A 103 2.72 -3.94 1.71
CA PHE A 103 1.84 -5.10 1.70
C PHE A 103 1.35 -5.41 0.29
N ILE A 104 1.11 -6.69 0.06
CA ILE A 104 0.43 -7.21 -1.13
C ILE A 104 -0.74 -8.07 -0.69
N GLY A 105 -1.83 -8.06 -1.47
CA GLY A 105 -2.90 -9.03 -1.31
C GLY A 105 -2.38 -10.44 -1.62
N SER A 106 -2.91 -11.44 -0.90
CA SER A 106 -2.64 -12.84 -1.21
C SER A 106 -3.09 -13.14 -2.65
N PRO A 107 -2.17 -13.52 -3.55
CA PRO A 107 -2.57 -13.87 -4.89
C PRO A 107 -3.27 -15.24 -4.89
N GLU A 108 -4.39 -15.36 -5.60
CA GLU A 108 -5.07 -16.65 -5.86
C GLU A 108 -4.24 -17.61 -6.75
N GLY A 109 -2.99 -17.26 -7.08
CA GLY A 109 -2.08 -18.03 -7.95
C GLY A 109 -0.61 -17.84 -7.59
N ARG A 110 0.30 -18.38 -8.41
CA ARG A 110 1.76 -18.25 -8.17
C ARG A 110 2.21 -16.79 -8.26
N LEU A 111 2.87 -16.31 -7.20
CA LEU A 111 3.72 -15.13 -7.30
C LEU A 111 4.85 -15.39 -8.30
N ALA A 112 5.11 -14.42 -9.17
CA ALA A 112 6.25 -14.46 -10.09
C ALA A 112 7.61 -14.35 -9.37
N TYR A 113 7.59 -13.96 -8.09
CA TYR A 113 8.76 -13.79 -7.23
C TYR A 113 8.62 -14.62 -5.96
N ASN A 114 9.73 -15.09 -5.40
CA ASN A 114 9.70 -15.61 -4.04
C ASN A 114 9.48 -14.44 -3.07
N LEU A 115 8.61 -14.57 -2.08
CA LEU A 115 8.34 -13.51 -1.10
C LEU A 115 9.62 -12.99 -0.43
N ALA A 116 10.61 -13.87 -0.24
CA ALA A 116 11.93 -13.51 0.27
C ALA A 116 12.67 -12.48 -0.61
N GLU A 117 12.42 -12.47 -1.92
CA GLU A 117 13.04 -11.54 -2.87
C GLU A 117 12.42 -10.14 -2.82
N LEU A 118 11.21 -9.99 -2.27
CA LEU A 118 10.51 -8.70 -2.17
C LEU A 118 10.99 -7.85 -0.98
N GLY A 119 12.09 -8.22 -0.33
CA GLY A 119 12.79 -7.34 0.61
C GLY A 119 12.03 -7.04 1.92
N GLY A 120 11.15 -7.94 2.34
CA GLY A 120 10.41 -7.82 3.61
C GLY A 120 8.96 -7.33 3.49
N VAL A 121 8.44 -7.19 2.27
CA VAL A 121 7.00 -6.96 2.01
C VAL A 121 6.16 -8.07 2.65
N ARG A 122 5.02 -7.69 3.23
CA ARG A 122 4.10 -8.59 3.94
C ARG A 122 2.89 -8.96 3.08
N LEU A 123 2.30 -10.11 3.36
CA LEU A 123 1.05 -10.56 2.75
C LEU A 123 -0.14 -10.26 3.67
N ILE A 124 -1.26 -9.87 3.06
CA ILE A 124 -2.57 -9.83 3.72
C ILE A 124 -3.42 -10.95 3.10
N ILE A 125 -3.95 -11.84 3.94
CA ILE A 125 -4.82 -12.98 3.60
C ILE A 125 -6.23 -12.67 4.07
#